data_AF-A0A2M9PEY7-F1
#
_entry.id   AF-A0A2M9PEY7-F1
#
_cell.length_a   1.000
_cell.length_b   1.000
_cell.length_c   1.000
_cell.angle_alpha   90.00
_cell.angle_beta   90.00
_cell.angle_gamma   90.00
#
_symmetry.space_group_name_H-M   'P 1'
#
loop_
_entity.id
_entity.type
_entity.pdbx_description
1 polymer ?
#
loop_
_entity_poly.entity_id
_entity_poly.type
_entity_poly.pdbx_seq_one_letter_code
_entity_poly.pdbx_strand_id
1 'polypeptide(L)' 'LTTYTTLVNYQHSLARLPLSAVVFDEIQALKNPTSLRACAARAMNADFRIGRRDAPARSCGCPPTAR' A
#
# COMPACT_ATOMS: atom_id res chain seq x y z
N LEU A 1 3.37 7.32 11.74
CA LEU A 1 3.55 8.00 10.43
C LEU A 1 4.88 7.52 9.87
N THR A 2 4.87 6.70 8.82
CA THR A 2 6.06 6.09 8.22
C THR A 2 6.19 6.57 6.78
N THR A 3 7.42 6.69 6.28
CA THR A 3 7.67 7.05 4.88
C THR A 3 7.76 5.80 4.00
N TYR A 4 7.57 5.97 2.70
CA TYR A 4 7.69 4.87 1.73
C TYR A 4 9.08 4.19 1.72
N THR A 5 10.15 4.92 2.08
CA THR A 5 11.51 4.35 2.16
C THR A 5 11.65 3.41 3.35
N THR A 6 11.16 3.81 4.52
CA THR A 6 11.13 2.96 5.72
C THR A 6 10.23 1.75 5.52
N LEU A 7 9.10 1.91 4.82
CA LEU A 7 8.18 0.81 4.47
C LEU A 7 8.90 -0.28 3.67
N VAL A 8 9.68 0.10 2.66
CA VAL A 8 10.44 -0.85 1.82
C VAL A 8 11.55 -1.52 2.63
N ASN A 9 12.33 -0.74 3.37
CA ASN A 9 13.46 -1.27 4.14
C ASN A 9 13.04 -2.25 5.24
N TYR A 10 11.88 -2.02 5.85
CA TYR A 10 11.35 -2.85 6.95
C TYR A 10 10.12 -3.66 6.55
N GLN A 11 9.91 -3.91 5.25
CA GLN A 11 8.72 -4.59 4.74
C GLN A 11 8.46 -5.94 5.44
N HIS A 12 9.51 -6.71 5.72
CA HIS A 12 9.38 -8.03 6.35
C HIS A 12 8.96 -7.95 7.82
N SER A 13 9.43 -6.94 8.55
CA SER A 13 9.08 -6.74 9.95
C SER A 13 7.69 -6.11 10.07
N LEU A 14 7.40 -5.13 9.22
CA LEU A 14 6.11 -4.41 9.22
C LEU A 14 4.96 -5.27 8.68
N ALA A 15 5.23 -6.16 7.72
CA ALA A 15 4.23 -7.13 7.23
C ALA A 15 3.75 -8.11 8.30
N ARG A 16 4.53 -8.32 9.37
CA ARG A 16 4.14 -9.23 10.47
C ARG A 16 3.25 -8.55 11.50
N LEU A 17 3.18 -7.22 11.52
CA LEU A 17 2.25 -6.53 12.41
C LEU A 17 0.83 -6.66 11.86
N PRO A 18 -0.13 -7.18 12.66
CA PRO A 18 -1.54 -7.11 12.30
C PRO A 18 -2.04 -5.68 12.48
N LEU A 19 -2.30 -4.98 11.38
CA LEU A 19 -2.80 -3.61 11.40
C LEU A 19 -4.29 -3.59 11.02
N SER A 20 -5.13 -2.91 11.79
CA SER A 20 -6.55 -2.78 11.40
C SER A 20 -6.71 -1.94 10.14
N ALA A 21 -5.91 -0.88 9.98
CA ALA A 21 -5.97 -0.03 8.80
C ALA A 21 -4.59 0.53 8.43
N VAL A 22 -4.36 0.68 7.12
CA VAL A 22 -3.21 1.39 6.55
C VAL A 22 -3.72 2.45 5.59
N VAL A 23 -3.25 3.69 5.79
CA VAL A 23 -3.58 4.83 4.95
C VAL A 23 -2.34 5.21 4.14
N PHE A 24 -2.44 5.09 2.83
CA PHE A 24 -1.40 5.53 1.89
C PHE A 24 -1.72 6.92 1.39
N ASP A 25 -0.84 7.86 1.69
CA ASP A 25 -0.89 9.19 1.09
C ASP A 25 -0.26 9.12 -0.30
N GLU A 26 -0.94 9.68 -1.31
CA GLU A 26 -0.53 9.62 -2.71
C GLU A 26 -0.43 8.21 -3.32
N ILE A 27 -1.56 7.50 -3.36
CA ILE A 27 -1.62 6.13 -3.93
C ILE A 27 -1.22 6.06 -5.42
N GLN A 28 -1.12 7.20 -6.11
CA GLN A 28 -0.56 7.25 -7.47
C GLN A 28 0.91 6.88 -7.53
N ALA A 29 1.67 7.10 -6.44
CA ALA A 29 3.05 6.64 -6.34
C ALA A 29 3.17 5.11 -6.37
N LEU A 30 2.09 4.40 -6.03
CA LEU A 30 1.98 2.93 -6.03
C LEU A 30 1.38 2.38 -7.33
N LYS A 31 1.19 3.23 -8.35
CA LYS A 31 0.57 2.84 -9.62
C LYS A 31 1.37 1.77 -10.38
N ASN A 32 2.69 1.73 -10.21
CA ASN A 32 3.52 0.70 -10.81
C ASN A 32 3.59 -0.54 -9.88
N PRO A 33 2.91 -1.66 -10.21
CA PRO A 33 2.83 -2.83 -9.33
C PRO A 33 4.16 -3.55 -9.15
N THR A 34 5.15 -3.34 -10.03
CA THR A 34 6.50 -3.91 -9.92
C THR A 34 7.45 -3.06 -9.08
N SER A 35 7.03 -1.88 -8.63
CA SER A 35 7.86 -1.05 -7.75
C SER A 35 7.98 -1.70 -6.36
N LEU A 36 9.17 -1.63 -5.75
CA LEU A 36 9.41 -2.10 -4.39
C LEU A 36 8.41 -1.51 -3.38
N ARG A 37 7.98 -0.25 -3.58
CA ARG A 37 6.98 0.40 -2.73
C ARG A 37 5.59 -0.27 -2.84
N ALA A 38 5.19 -0.64 -4.05
CA ALA A 38 3.92 -1.33 -4.31
C ALA A 38 3.93 -2.75 -3.75
N CYS A 39 5.05 -3.47 -3.90
CA CYS A 39 5.24 -4.78 -3.28
C CYS A 39 5.20 -4.69 -1.75
N ALA A 40 5.96 -3.76 -1.16
CA ALA A 40 5.97 -3.56 0.29
C ALA A 40 4.59 -3.17 0.83
N ALA A 41 3.87 -2.27 0.14
CA ALA A 41 2.51 -1.87 0.50
C ALA A 41 1.50 -3.03 0.44
N ARG A 42 1.62 -3.92 -0.56
CA ARG A 42 0.79 -5.12 -0.69
C ARG A 42 1.13 -6.18 0.37
N ALA A 43 2.40 -6.30 0.75
CA ALA A 43 2.86 -7.24 1.76
C ALA A 43 2.41 -6.86 3.19
N MET A 44 1.97 -5.62 3.42
CA MET A 44 1.46 -5.19 4.72
C MET A 44 0.20 -6.00 5.11
N ASN A 45 0.22 -6.58 6.31
CA ASN A 45 -0.92 -7.30 6.88
C ASN A 45 -1.92 -6.30 7.47
N ALA A 46 -2.90 -5.87 6.66
CA ALA A 46 -3.92 -4.94 7.09
C ALA A 46 -5.32 -5.28 6.58
N ASP A 47 -6.33 -5.10 7.44
CA ASP A 47 -7.74 -5.35 7.10
C ASP A 47 -8.26 -4.26 6.15
N PHE A 48 -8.03 -2.99 6.48
CA PHE A 48 -8.43 -1.85 5.64
C PHE A 48 -7.23 -1.17 5.00
N ARG A 49 -7.26 -1.00 3.67
CA ARG A 49 -6.23 -0.27 2.91
C ARG A 49 -6.89 0.92 2.22
N ILE A 50 -6.58 2.12 2.69
CA ILE A 50 -7.14 3.37 2.18
C ILE A 50 -6.05 4.11 1.44
N GLY A 51 -6.34 4.57 0.23
CA GLY A 51 -5.43 5.40 -0.56
C GLY A 51 -6.01 6.79 -0.75
N ARG A 52 -5.28 7.83 -0.31
CA ARG A 52 -5.60 9.21 -0.69
C ARG A 52 -4.94 9.52 -2.02
N ARG A 53 -5.66 10.23 -2.87
CA ARG A 53 -5.22 10.67 -4.19
C ARG A 53 -5.71 12.08 -4.42
N ASP A 54 -4.82 12.96 -4.82
CA ASP A 54 -5.16 14.37 -5.05
C ASP A 54 -5.80 14.62 -6.44
N ALA A 55 -5.71 13.65 -7.36
CA ALA A 55 -6.30 13.72 -8.70
C ALA A 55 -7.42 12.67 -8.92
N PRO A 56 -8.51 12.97 -9.64
CA PRO A 56 -9.58 12.01 -9.87
C PRO A 56 -9.08 10.75 -10.60
N ALA A 57 -9.45 9.58 -10.07
CA ALA A 57 -9.07 8.30 -10.65
C ALA A 57 -9.85 8.02 -11.94
N ARG A 58 -9.19 8.06 -13.11
CA ARG A 58 -9.63 7.27 -14.26
C ARG A 58 -9.34 5.80 -13.95
N SER A 59 -10.38 5.10 -13.49
CA SER A 59 -10.52 3.64 -13.35
C SER A 59 -9.24 2.81 -13.53
N CYS A 60 -8.44 2.68 -12.47
CA CYS A 60 -7.53 1.56 -12.34
C CYS A 60 -8.16 0.60 -11.33
N GLY A 61 -8.87 -0.41 -11.83
CA GLY A 61 -9.44 -1.48 -11.03
C GLY A 61 -8.32 -2.23 -10.32
N CYS A 62 -8.27 -2.14 -8.99
CA CYS A 62 -7.61 -3.16 -8.19
C CYS A 62 -8.55 -4.36 -8.21
N PRO A 63 -8.17 -5.52 -8.79
CA PRO A 63 -8.98 -6.71 -8.60
C PRO A 63 -9.02 -7.01 -7.10
N PRO A 64 -10.20 -7.34 -6.53
CA PRO A 64 -10.26 -7.83 -5.17
C PRO A 64 -9.46 -9.13 -5.13
N THR A 65 -8.30 -9.12 -4.45
CA THR A 65 -7.65 -10.36 -4.05
C THR A 65 -8.59 -11.05 -3.08
N ALA A 66 -9.24 -12.10 -3.59
CA ALA A 66 -10.07 -13.00 -2.83
C ALA A 66 -9.19 -13.80 -1.86
N ARG A 67 -9.65 -13.80 -0.60
CA ARG A 67 -9.31 -14.72 0.49
C ARG A 67 -8.02 -14.47 1.26
#